data_AF-A0A2S2KPH6-F1
#
_entry.id   AF-A0A2S2KPH6-F1
#
_cell.length_a   1.000
_cell.length_b   1.000
_cell.length_c   1.000
_cell.angle_alpha   90.00
_cell.angle_beta   90.00
_cell.angle_gamma   90.00
#
_symmetry.space_group_name_H-M   'P 1'
#
loop_
_entity.id
_entity.type
_entity.pdbx_description
1 polymer ?
#
loop_
_entity_poly.entity_id
_entity_poly.type
_entity_poly.pdbx_seq_one_letter_code
_entity_poly.pdbx_strand_id
1 'polypeptide(L)' 'MTQSEYDQKDLNNYEKLQNEYKKLLTEYDELKSDNPQNTELDEKVKELTEKHKEIQDLSSKLF' A
#
# COMPACT_ATOMS: atom_id res chain seq x y z
N MET A 1 17.25 20.84 -6.57
CA MET A 1 16.23 20.45 -5.59
C MET A 1 16.87 20.50 -4.22
N THR A 2 16.29 21.26 -3.31
CA THR A 2 16.71 21.37 -1.91
C THR A 2 16.26 20.13 -1.14
N GLN A 3 16.90 19.82 -0.01
CA GLN A 3 16.54 18.67 0.82
C GLN A 3 15.06 18.68 1.21
N SER A 4 14.50 19.87 1.45
CA SER A 4 13.07 20.09 1.73
C SER A 4 12.13 19.63 0.61
N GLU A 5 12.53 19.72 -0.66
CA GLU A 5 11.71 19.27 -1.79
C GLU A 5 11.73 17.75 -1.94
N TYR A 6 12.83 17.10 -1.55
CA TYR A 6 12.91 15.63 -1.49
C TYR A 6 12.04 15.09 -0.37
N ASP A 7 12.13 15.68 0.83
CA ASP A 7 11.32 15.28 1.99
C ASP A 7 9.81 15.42 1.71
N GLN A 8 9.41 16.51 1.02
CA GLN A 8 8.01 16.72 0.61
C GLN A 8 7.54 15.67 -0.41
N LYS A 9 8.40 15.31 -1.37
CA LYS A 9 8.07 14.31 -2.40
C LYS A 9 7.93 12.92 -1.79
N ASP A 10 8.82 12.57 -0.87
CA ASP A 10 8.78 11.28 -0.18
C ASP A 10 7.55 11.19 0.74
N LEU A 11 7.19 12.26 1.46
CA LEU A 11 5.93 12.34 2.21
C LEU A 11 4.69 12.16 1.32
N ASN A 12 4.64 12.83 0.15
CA ASN A 12 3.52 12.66 -0.78
C ASN A 12 3.45 11.22 -1.32
N ASN A 13 4.60 10.61 -1.62
CA ASN A 13 4.65 9.21 -2.04
C ASN A 13 4.17 8.27 -0.93
N TYR A 14 4.55 8.53 0.32
CA TYR A 14 4.09 7.79 1.49
C TYR A 14 2.57 7.81 1.63
N GLU A 15 1.97 9.00 1.59
CA GLU A 15 0.51 9.16 1.67
C GLU A 15 -0.20 8.45 0.51
N LYS A 16 0.36 8.54 -0.70
CA LYS A 16 -0.18 7.86 -1.88
C LYS A 16 -0.16 6.35 -1.69
N LEU A 17 0.96 5.78 -1.25
CA LEU A 17 1.08 4.34 -1.01
C LEU A 17 0.09 3.86 0.07
N GLN A 18 -0.08 4.62 1.16
CA GLN A 18 -1.08 4.29 2.17
C GLN A 18 -2.50 4.28 1.61
N ASN A 19 -2.86 5.26 0.78
CA ASN A 19 -4.18 5.32 0.16
C ASN A 19 -4.42 4.15 -0.80
N GLU A 20 -3.39 3.77 -1.57
CA GLU A 20 -3.48 2.60 -2.44
C GLU A 20 -3.60 1.28 -1.66
N TYR A 21 -2.87 1.14 -0.55
CA TYR A 21 -2.99 -0.02 0.33
C TYR A 21 -4.41 -0.14 0.92
N LYS A 22 -5.00 0.98 1.39
CA LYS A 22 -6.38 1.01 1.88
C LYS A 22 -7.38 0.57 0.81
N LYS A 23 -7.22 1.03 -0.43
CA LYS A 23 -8.08 0.61 -1.55
C LYS A 23 -7.99 -0.88 -1.80
N LEU A 24 -6.79 -1.45 -1.87
CA LEU A 24 -6.60 -2.88 -2.04
C LEU A 24 -7.17 -3.70 -0.89
N LEU A 25 -7.12 -3.18 0.33
CA LEU A 25 -7.72 -3.85 1.49
C LEU A 25 -9.23 -3.91 1.35
N THR A 26 -9.86 -2.81 0.92
CA THR A 26 -11.30 -2.77 0.62
C THR A 26 -11.68 -3.74 -0.50
N GLU A 27 -10.92 -3.76 -1.60
CA GLU A 27 -11.15 -4.73 -2.69
C GLU A 27 -11.03 -6.18 -2.20
N TYR A 28 -10.03 -6.47 -1.36
CA TYR A 28 -9.86 -7.79 -0.75
C TYR A 28 -11.04 -8.16 0.14
N ASP A 29 -11.50 -7.24 1.01
CA ASP A 29 -12.61 -7.49 1.92
C ASP A 29 -13.93 -7.69 1.15
N GLU A 30 -14.19 -6.90 0.11
CA GLU A 30 -15.34 -7.07 -0.78
C GLU A 30 -15.28 -8.43 -1.50
N LEU A 31 -14.13 -8.77 -2.09
CA LEU A 31 -13.94 -10.04 -2.79
C LEU A 31 -14.09 -11.25 -1.85
N LYS A 32 -13.57 -11.14 -0.64
CA LYS A 32 -13.66 -12.18 0.40
C LYS A 32 -15.09 -12.34 0.89
N SER A 33 -15.83 -11.25 1.02
CA SER A 33 -17.22 -11.27 1.42
C SER A 33 -18.12 -11.87 0.35
N ASP A 34 -17.84 -11.61 -0.93
CA ASP A 34 -18.61 -12.14 -2.06
C ASP A 34 -18.26 -13.61 -2.35
N ASN A 35 -16.97 -13.93 -2.44
CA ASN A 35 -16.48 -15.27 -2.73
C ASN A 35 -15.20 -15.60 -1.94
N PRO A 36 -15.33 -16.17 -0.72
CA PRO A 36 -14.20 -16.45 0.16
C PRO A 36 -13.26 -17.56 -0.32
N GLN A 37 -13.63 -18.31 -1.36
CA GLN A 37 -12.78 -19.34 -1.98
C GLN A 37 -12.18 -18.86 -3.31
N ASN A 38 -12.31 -17.57 -3.64
CA ASN A 38 -11.72 -17.04 -4.85
C ASN A 38 -10.20 -17.11 -4.79
N THR A 39 -9.59 -17.75 -5.78
CA THR A 39 -8.13 -17.84 -5.94
C THR A 39 -7.46 -16.48 -6.14
N GLU A 40 -8.20 -15.47 -6.58
CA GLU A 40 -7.73 -14.08 -6.68
C GLU A 40 -7.46 -13.45 -5.30
N LEU A 41 -8.04 -13.98 -4.21
CA LEU A 41 -7.74 -13.52 -2.85
C LEU A 41 -6.26 -13.71 -2.50
N ASP A 42 -5.64 -14.81 -2.95
CA ASP A 42 -4.22 -15.08 -2.73
C ASP A 42 -3.34 -14.07 -3.47
N GLU A 43 -3.74 -13.64 -4.67
CA GLU A 43 -3.06 -12.60 -5.43
C GLU A 43 -3.20 -11.24 -4.73
N LYS A 44 -4.41 -10.90 -4.27
CA LYS A 44 -4.65 -9.67 -3.50
C LYS A 44 -3.85 -9.61 -2.20
N VAL A 45 -3.69 -10.74 -1.50
CA VAL A 45 -2.84 -10.81 -0.30
C VAL A 45 -1.37 -10.57 -0.63
N LYS A 46 -0.88 -11.06 -1.78
CA LYS A 46 0.49 -10.78 -2.24
C LYS A 46 0.66 -9.28 -2.55
N GLU A 47 -0.26 -8.68 -3.30
CA GLU A 47 -0.23 -7.25 -3.62
C GLU A 47 -0.24 -6.38 -2.34
N LEU A 48 -1.10 -6.73 -1.37
CA LEU A 48 -1.14 -6.08 -0.06
C LEU A 48 0.19 -6.22 0.67
N THR A 49 0.79 -7.42 0.68
CA THR A 49 2.06 -7.68 1.35
C THR A 49 3.20 -6.87 0.73
N GLU A 50 3.27 -6.80 -0.59
CA GLU A 50 4.29 -6.02 -1.31
C GLU A 50 4.14 -4.52 -1.02
N LYS A 51 2.93 -3.97 -1.11
CA LYS A 51 2.70 -2.56 -0.78
C LYS A 51 2.94 -2.23 0.67
N HIS A 52 2.63 -3.14 1.59
CA HIS A 52 2.97 -2.93 2.99
C HIS A 52 4.48 -2.80 3.19
N LYS A 53 5.29 -3.63 2.50
CA LYS A 53 6.75 -3.50 2.53
C LYS A 53 7.22 -2.18 1.94
N GLU A 54 6.67 -1.74 0.82
CA GLU A 54 7.02 -0.43 0.24
C GLU A 54 6.73 0.73 1.20
N ILE A 55 5.58 0.67 1.89
CA ILE A 55 5.22 1.64 2.94
C ILE A 55 6.24 1.60 4.09
N GLN A 56 6.63 0.40 4.56
CA GLN A 56 7.60 0.26 5.65
C GLN A 56 8.99 0.77 5.25
N ASP A 57 9.46 0.45 4.05
CA ASP A 57 10.75 0.90 3.53
C ASP A 57 10.79 2.41 3.39
N LEU A 58 9.70 3.01 2.92
CA LEU A 58 9.61 4.46 2.75
C LEU A 58 9.39 5.17 4.10
N SER A 59 8.64 4.58 5.02
CA SER A 59 8.51 5.04 6.41
C SER A 59 9.86 5.08 7.11
N SER A 60 10.69 4.04 6.94
CA SER A 60 12.02 3.95 7.58
C SER A 60 13.04 4.94 7.02
N LYS A 61 12.76 5.54 5.86
CA LYS A 61 13.57 6.62 5.28
C LYS A 61 13.10 8.00 5.74
N LEU A 62 11.83 8.13 6.10
CA LEU A 62 11.19 9.38 6.53
C LEU A 62 11.30 9.63 8.04
N PHE A 63 11.38 8.57 8.85
CA PHE A 63 11.40 8.60 10.32
C PHE A 63 12.54 7.76 10.89
#